data_AF-A0A5J4V120-F1
#
_entry.id   AF-A0A5J4V120-F1
#
_cell.length_a   1.000
_cell.length_b   1.000
_cell.length_c   1.000
_cell.angle_alpha   90.00
_cell.angle_beta   90.00
_cell.angle_gamma   90.00
#
_symmetry.space_group_name_H-M   'P 1'
#
loop_
_entity.id
_entity.type
_entity.pdbx_description
1 polymer ?
#
loop_
_entity_poly.entity_id
_entity_poly.type
_entity_poly.pdbx_seq_one_letter_code
_entity_poly.pdbx_strand_id
1 'polypeptide(L)'
;QWTGAGAAGGLCGGLFGVLRSCGVKISVKNGIDYILERIGLSEKIKNCDLVITGEGQVDKQTKWGKAASGVVQMAKKQYGIASIVVVGSIGQGAFGLREEFGCEIFSIMEKPVSLEEAMDNAEELLHKGARRLFGIIQIGYKMNEKK
;
A
#
# COMPACT_ATOMS: atom_id res chain seq x y z
N GLN A 1 26.34 7.44 9.93
CA GLN A 1 25.97 6.60 8.77
C GLN A 1 24.83 7.29 8.03
N TRP A 2 24.88 7.36 6.69
CA TRP A 2 23.81 7.96 5.89
C TRP A 2 22.74 6.91 5.59
N THR A 3 21.57 7.00 6.25
CA THR A 3 20.43 6.13 6.00
C THR A 3 19.99 6.27 4.55
N GLY A 4 19.98 5.16 3.79
CA GLY A 4 19.65 5.16 2.36
C GLY A 4 20.83 5.37 1.41
N ALA A 5 22.07 5.50 1.90
CA ALA A 5 23.25 5.67 1.02
C ALA A 5 23.49 4.49 0.07
N GLY A 6 23.13 3.27 0.49
CA GLY A 6 23.22 2.06 -0.34
C GLY A 6 22.14 1.95 -1.41
N ALA A 7 21.14 2.84 -1.44
CA ALA A 7 20.11 2.82 -2.47
C ALA A 7 20.73 2.96 -3.87
N ALA A 8 20.15 2.23 -4.84
CA ALA A 8 20.66 2.10 -6.21
C ALA A 8 22.15 1.71 -6.26
N GLY A 9 22.59 0.78 -5.38
CA GLY A 9 23.96 0.25 -5.39
C GLY A 9 25.03 1.24 -4.92
N GLY A 10 24.68 2.20 -4.06
CA GLY A 10 25.65 3.20 -3.55
C GLY A 10 25.65 4.52 -4.31
N LEU A 11 24.90 4.62 -5.42
CA LEU A 11 24.72 5.86 -6.18
C LEU A 11 24.22 7.00 -5.29
N CYS A 12 23.24 6.72 -4.42
CA CYS A 12 22.75 7.72 -3.47
C CYS A 12 23.87 8.23 -2.54
N GLY A 13 24.75 7.35 -2.06
CA GLY A 13 25.90 7.73 -1.25
C GLY A 13 26.88 8.64 -1.99
N GLY A 14 27.24 8.29 -3.23
CA GLY A 14 28.12 9.11 -4.07
C GLY A 14 27.54 10.50 -4.33
N LEU A 15 26.25 10.56 -4.72
CA LEU A 15 25.55 11.82 -4.96
C LEU A 15 25.48 12.70 -3.70
N PHE A 16 25.23 12.09 -2.54
CA PHE A 16 25.23 12.80 -1.26
C PHE A 16 26.59 13.42 -0.95
N GLY A 17 27.68 12.67 -1.16
CA GLY A 17 29.03 13.15 -0.91
C GLY A 17 29.39 14.37 -1.76
N VAL A 18 29.10 14.32 -3.06
CA VAL A 18 29.36 15.42 -3.99
C VAL A 18 28.49 16.64 -3.67
N LEU A 19 27.17 16.46 -3.49
CA LEU A 19 26.28 17.58 -3.25
C LEU A 19 26.59 18.28 -1.92
N ARG A 20 26.92 17.51 -0.87
CA ARG A 20 27.32 18.08 0.42
C ARG A 20 28.65 18.82 0.36
N SER A 21 29.64 18.32 -0.39
CA SER A 21 30.92 19.03 -0.55
C SER A 21 30.74 20.36 -1.31
N CYS A 22 29.75 20.44 -2.20
CA CYS A 22 29.32 21.69 -2.84
C CYS A 22 28.42 22.58 -1.96
N GLY A 23 28.23 22.26 -0.68
CA GLY A 23 27.40 23.05 0.25
C GLY A 23 25.89 22.90 0.06
N VAL A 24 25.43 21.96 -0.77
CA VAL A 24 24.00 21.71 -1.01
C VAL A 24 23.41 20.95 0.18
N LYS A 25 22.31 21.48 0.74
CA LYS A 25 21.51 20.76 1.73
C LYS A 25 20.64 19.73 1.02
N ILE A 26 20.88 18.46 1.31
CA ILE A 26 20.12 17.32 0.80
C ILE A 26 19.62 16.45 1.96
N SER A 27 18.41 15.91 1.80
CA SER A 27 17.76 15.00 2.76
C SER A 27 17.13 13.84 2.01
N VAL A 28 17.28 12.61 2.54
CA VAL A 28 16.53 11.44 2.06
C VAL A 28 15.14 11.47 2.70
N LYS A 29 14.10 11.34 1.89
CA LYS A 29 12.72 11.17 2.36
C LYS A 29 12.24 9.77 2.01
N ASN A 30 11.26 9.26 2.76
CA ASN A 30 10.53 8.07 2.34
C ASN A 30 9.77 8.39 1.03
N GLY A 31 9.94 7.53 0.02
CA GLY A 31 9.36 7.74 -1.30
C GLY A 31 7.84 7.78 -1.29
N ILE A 32 7.17 6.91 -0.51
CA ILE A 32 5.71 6.91 -0.47
C ILE A 32 5.18 8.18 0.19
N ASP A 33 5.75 8.59 1.32
CA ASP A 33 5.32 9.82 2.02
C ASP A 33 5.44 11.04 1.09
N TYR A 34 6.55 11.12 0.34
CA TYR A 34 6.76 12.19 -0.64
C TYR A 34 5.72 12.17 -1.76
N ILE A 35 5.37 11.00 -2.30
CA ILE A 35 4.34 10.86 -3.33
C ILE A 35 2.96 11.26 -2.77
N LEU A 36 2.59 10.76 -1.60
CA LEU A 36 1.30 11.04 -0.95
C LEU A 36 1.10 12.53 -0.68
N GLU A 37 2.15 13.21 -0.22
CA GLU A 37 2.18 14.66 -0.03
C GLU A 37 1.96 15.39 -1.37
N ARG A 38 2.70 15.01 -2.42
CA ARG A 38 2.65 15.64 -3.74
C ARG A 38 1.30 15.48 -4.44
N ILE A 39 0.65 14.33 -4.30
CA ILE A 39 -0.68 14.10 -4.90
C ILE A 39 -1.82 14.63 -4.03
N GLY A 40 -1.51 15.14 -2.82
CA GLY A 40 -2.49 15.64 -1.85
C GLY A 40 -3.49 14.56 -1.43
N LEU A 41 -3.05 13.32 -1.23
CA LEU A 41 -3.98 12.20 -1.01
C LEU A 41 -4.80 12.38 0.27
N SER A 42 -4.15 12.84 1.33
CA SER A 42 -4.76 13.13 2.63
C SER A 42 -6.06 13.94 2.49
N GLU A 43 -6.00 15.11 1.85
CA GLU A 43 -7.17 15.97 1.64
C GLU A 43 -8.25 15.34 0.74
N LYS A 44 -7.85 14.49 -0.22
CA LYS A 44 -8.79 13.81 -1.11
C LYS A 44 -9.62 12.74 -0.40
N ILE A 45 -9.08 12.12 0.65
CA ILE A 45 -9.75 11.02 1.35
C ILE A 45 -10.48 11.44 2.63
N LYS A 46 -10.41 12.72 3.04
CA LYS A 46 -10.92 13.18 4.34
C LYS A 46 -12.39 12.89 4.63
N ASN A 47 -13.21 12.77 3.58
CA ASN A 47 -14.64 12.51 3.67
C ASN A 47 -14.99 11.10 3.18
N CYS A 48 -14.02 10.20 3.03
CA CYS A 48 -14.26 8.83 2.61
C CYS A 48 -14.56 7.94 3.83
N ASP A 49 -15.53 7.04 3.69
CA ASP A 49 -15.83 6.04 4.72
C ASP A 49 -14.88 4.83 4.67
N LEU A 50 -14.25 4.61 3.52
CA LEU A 50 -13.39 3.46 3.24
C LEU A 50 -12.29 3.84 2.25
N VAL A 51 -11.06 3.40 2.53
CA VAL A 51 -9.95 3.47 1.58
C VAL A 51 -9.67 2.08 1.02
N ILE A 52 -9.65 1.96 -0.31
CA ILE A 52 -9.22 0.74 -1.00
C ILE A 52 -7.92 1.07 -1.75
N THR A 53 -6.88 0.29 -1.51
CA THR A 53 -5.58 0.38 -2.19
C THR A 53 -5.13 -1.01 -2.61
N GLY A 54 -4.00 -1.14 -3.31
CA GLY A 54 -3.48 -2.45 -3.66
C GLY A 54 -1.99 -2.50 -3.94
N GLU A 55 -1.49 -3.73 -4.00
CA GLU A 55 -0.12 -4.07 -4.43
C GLU A 55 -0.06 -5.51 -4.98
N GLY A 56 1.00 -5.87 -5.71
CA GLY A 56 1.13 -7.21 -6.28
C GLY A 56 1.23 -8.30 -5.21
N GLN A 57 2.07 -8.09 -4.19
CA GLN A 57 2.22 -9.00 -3.07
C GLN A 57 2.40 -8.24 -1.76
N VAL A 58 1.62 -8.64 -0.76
CA VAL A 58 1.79 -8.21 0.63
C VAL A 58 2.57 -9.23 1.43
N ASP A 59 3.59 -8.79 2.14
CA ASP A 59 4.48 -9.63 2.95
C ASP A 59 5.05 -8.83 4.14
N LYS A 60 5.90 -9.46 4.95
CA LYS A 60 6.59 -8.78 6.06
C LYS A 60 7.39 -7.54 5.64
N GLN A 61 7.78 -7.40 4.36
CA GLN A 61 8.52 -6.24 3.86
C GLN A 61 7.59 -5.06 3.55
N THR A 62 6.31 -5.30 3.21
CA THR A 62 5.34 -4.25 2.91
C THR A 62 5.26 -3.18 4.00
N LYS A 63 5.44 -3.56 5.28
CA LYS A 63 5.40 -2.62 6.41
C LYS A 63 6.50 -1.54 6.37
N TRP A 64 7.58 -1.76 5.60
CA TRP A 64 8.74 -0.87 5.54
C TRP A 64 8.63 0.22 4.46
N GLY A 65 7.41 0.58 4.03
CA GLY A 65 7.18 1.74 3.16
C GLY A 65 6.87 1.42 1.70
N LYS A 66 6.22 0.28 1.42
CA LYS A 66 5.55 0.09 0.12
C LYS A 66 4.33 1.03 0.00
N ALA A 67 3.85 1.22 -1.23
CA ALA A 67 2.77 2.15 -1.53
C ALA A 67 1.50 1.89 -0.71
N ALA A 68 1.07 0.63 -0.62
CA ALA A 68 -0.14 0.25 0.10
C ALA A 68 -0.05 0.58 1.61
N SER A 69 1.08 0.29 2.27
CA SER A 69 1.23 0.56 3.70
C SER A 69 1.30 2.05 4.02
N GLY A 70 1.85 2.88 3.14
CA GLY A 70 1.83 4.34 3.29
C GLY A 70 0.41 4.90 3.25
N VAL A 71 -0.40 4.45 2.27
CA VAL A 71 -1.80 4.87 2.12
C VAL A 71 -2.62 4.49 3.36
N VAL A 72 -2.54 3.23 3.78
CA VAL A 72 -3.28 2.72 4.95
C VAL A 72 -2.89 3.45 6.23
N GLN A 73 -1.59 3.63 6.47
CA GLN A 73 -1.11 4.33 7.65
C GLN A 73 -1.57 5.78 7.69
N MET A 74 -1.49 6.49 6.55
CA MET A 74 -1.96 7.86 6.45
C MET A 74 -3.46 7.94 6.75
N ALA A 75 -4.28 7.09 6.13
CA ALA A 75 -5.72 7.06 6.33
C ALA A 75 -6.11 6.82 7.80
N LYS A 76 -5.51 5.80 8.43
CA LYS A 76 -5.74 5.48 9.85
C LYS A 76 -5.27 6.60 10.77
N LYS A 77 -4.05 7.10 10.59
CA LYS A 77 -3.45 8.09 11.51
C LYS A 77 -4.14 9.45 11.45
N GLN A 78 -4.58 9.89 10.28
CA GLN A 78 -5.11 11.24 10.10
C GLN A 78 -6.63 11.32 10.30
N TYR A 79 -7.36 10.29 9.89
CA TYR A 79 -8.81 10.33 9.84
C TYR A 79 -9.49 9.11 10.49
N GLY A 80 -8.72 8.11 10.94
CA GLY A 80 -9.29 6.88 11.49
C GLY A 80 -10.06 6.03 10.48
N ILE A 81 -9.86 6.26 9.17
CA ILE A 81 -10.62 5.61 8.10
C ILE A 81 -10.17 4.15 7.94
N ALA A 82 -11.13 3.23 7.90
CA ALA A 82 -10.89 1.82 7.64
C ALA A 82 -10.29 1.62 6.24
N SER A 83 -9.44 0.61 6.08
CA SER A 83 -8.77 0.35 4.80
C SER A 83 -8.80 -1.12 4.41
N ILE A 84 -8.86 -1.37 3.10
CA ILE A 84 -8.74 -2.70 2.49
C ILE A 84 -7.59 -2.67 1.47
N VAL A 85 -6.68 -3.62 1.58
CA VAL A 85 -5.55 -3.80 0.66
C VAL A 85 -5.85 -4.98 -0.27
N VAL A 86 -6.08 -4.68 -1.55
CA VAL A 86 -6.33 -5.66 -2.61
C VAL A 86 -5.00 -6.14 -3.16
N VAL A 87 -4.77 -7.46 -3.15
CA VAL A 87 -3.46 -8.04 -3.46
C VAL A 87 -3.52 -9.18 -4.45
N GLY A 88 -2.48 -9.32 -5.28
CA GLY A 88 -2.26 -10.48 -6.14
C GLY A 88 -1.87 -11.73 -5.35
N SER A 89 -1.10 -11.57 -4.26
CA SER A 89 -0.72 -12.68 -3.39
C SER A 89 -0.44 -12.23 -1.95
N ILE A 90 -0.53 -13.19 -1.03
CA ILE A 90 -0.25 -13.00 0.40
C ILE A 90 0.98 -13.82 0.74
N GLY A 91 2.08 -13.13 1.05
CA GLY A 91 3.35 -13.71 1.47
C GLY A 91 3.46 -13.90 2.98
N GLN A 92 4.60 -14.42 3.42
CA GLN A 92 4.85 -14.66 4.84
C GLN A 92 4.80 -13.37 5.67
N GLY A 93 4.15 -13.45 6.83
CA GLY A 93 4.06 -12.35 7.80
C GLY A 93 3.10 -11.22 7.41
N ALA A 94 2.33 -11.37 6.32
CA ALA A 94 1.33 -10.39 5.90
C ALA A 94 0.27 -10.08 6.97
N PHE A 95 -0.12 -11.07 7.78
CA PHE A 95 -1.11 -10.87 8.85
C PHE A 95 -0.68 -9.87 9.92
N GLY A 96 0.63 -9.69 10.15
CA GLY A 96 1.11 -8.66 11.07
C GLY A 96 0.74 -7.24 10.63
N LEU A 97 0.55 -7.00 9.32
CA LEU A 97 0.08 -5.70 8.82
C LEU A 97 -1.36 -5.39 9.24
N ARG A 98 -2.22 -6.41 9.33
CA ARG A 98 -3.61 -6.23 9.73
C ARG A 98 -3.71 -5.67 11.15
N GLU A 99 -2.95 -6.27 12.06
CA GLU A 99 -2.91 -5.85 13.47
C GLU A 99 -2.25 -4.47 13.62
N GLU A 100 -1.10 -4.25 12.95
CA GLU A 100 -0.33 -3.01 13.06
C GLU A 100 -1.08 -1.81 12.44
N PHE A 101 -1.64 -2.00 11.23
CA PHE A 101 -2.19 -0.91 10.43
C PHE A 101 -3.72 -0.86 10.39
N GLY A 102 -4.42 -1.80 11.03
CA GLY A 102 -5.89 -1.79 11.10
C GLY A 102 -6.56 -1.87 9.73
N CYS A 103 -6.00 -2.68 8.82
CA CYS A 103 -6.54 -2.89 7.49
C CYS A 103 -6.85 -4.36 7.23
N GLU A 104 -7.85 -4.63 6.39
CA GLU A 104 -8.10 -5.96 5.87
C GLU A 104 -7.29 -6.21 4.59
N ILE A 105 -6.91 -7.47 4.37
CA ILE A 105 -6.19 -7.91 3.17
C ILE A 105 -7.14 -8.76 2.33
N PHE A 106 -7.30 -8.42 1.06
CA PHE A 106 -8.17 -9.11 0.14
C PHE A 106 -7.39 -9.62 -1.07
N SER A 107 -7.27 -10.94 -1.22
CA SER A 107 -6.63 -11.55 -2.38
C SER A 107 -7.57 -11.58 -3.59
N ILE A 108 -7.07 -11.21 -4.77
CA ILE A 108 -7.84 -11.31 -6.03
C ILE A 108 -7.86 -12.74 -6.59
N MET A 109 -7.01 -13.63 -6.08
CA MET A 109 -6.87 -14.99 -6.59
C MET A 109 -8.12 -15.83 -6.32
N GLU A 110 -8.60 -16.53 -7.34
CA GLU A 110 -9.78 -17.41 -7.26
C GLU A 110 -9.41 -18.87 -6.99
N LYS A 111 -8.27 -19.29 -7.52
CA LYS A 111 -7.76 -20.65 -7.49
C LYS A 111 -6.23 -20.63 -7.54
N PRO A 112 -5.54 -21.70 -7.14
CA PRO A 112 -4.11 -21.84 -7.38
C PRO A 112 -3.82 -21.81 -8.89
N VAL A 113 -2.86 -20.99 -9.30
CA VAL A 113 -2.36 -20.87 -10.69
C VAL A 113 -0.86 -20.59 -10.67
N SER A 114 -0.20 -20.68 -11.82
CA SER A 114 1.19 -20.22 -11.94
C SER A 114 1.28 -18.70 -11.80
N LEU A 115 2.48 -18.18 -11.48
CA LEU A 115 2.70 -16.74 -11.44
C LEU A 115 2.46 -16.08 -12.82
N GLU A 116 2.89 -16.77 -13.88
CA GLU A 116 2.68 -16.32 -15.26
C GLU A 116 1.19 -16.20 -15.59
N GLU A 117 0.39 -17.24 -15.31
CA GLU A 117 -1.06 -17.20 -15.51
C GLU A 117 -1.71 -16.10 -14.66
N ALA A 118 -1.25 -15.90 -13.41
CA ALA A 118 -1.76 -14.82 -12.57
C ALA A 118 -1.45 -13.42 -13.14
N MET A 119 -0.26 -13.23 -13.71
CA MET A 119 0.15 -11.97 -14.32
C MET A 119 -0.59 -11.70 -15.63
N ASP A 120 -0.72 -12.72 -16.48
CA ASP A 120 -1.42 -12.63 -17.78
C ASP A 120 -2.91 -12.33 -17.60
N ASN A 121 -3.51 -12.81 -16.51
CA ASN A 121 -4.94 -12.61 -16.21
C ASN A 121 -5.18 -11.56 -15.12
N ALA A 122 -4.19 -10.72 -14.78
CA ALA A 122 -4.26 -9.83 -13.62
C ALA A 122 -5.47 -8.86 -13.69
N GLU A 123 -5.80 -8.34 -14.86
CA GLU A 123 -6.96 -7.46 -15.06
C GLU A 123 -8.28 -8.16 -14.76
N GLU A 124 -8.48 -9.35 -15.33
CA GLU A 124 -9.70 -10.14 -15.13
C GLU A 124 -9.84 -10.57 -13.66
N LEU A 125 -8.73 -11.03 -13.06
CA LEU A 125 -8.68 -11.41 -11.64
C LEU A 125 -9.02 -10.21 -10.74
N LEU A 126 -8.46 -9.03 -11.03
CA LEU A 126 -8.75 -7.81 -10.28
C LEU A 126 -10.23 -7.40 -10.41
N HIS A 127 -10.79 -7.45 -11.63
CA HIS A 127 -12.19 -7.11 -11.85
C HIS A 127 -13.13 -8.07 -11.10
N LYS A 128 -12.90 -9.38 -11.19
CA LYS A 128 -13.70 -10.38 -10.45
C LYS A 128 -13.49 -10.24 -8.93
N GLY A 129 -12.26 -9.98 -8.51
CA GLY A 129 -11.91 -9.70 -7.11
C GLY A 129 -12.66 -8.49 -6.56
N ALA A 130 -12.68 -7.38 -7.30
CA ALA A 130 -13.42 -6.18 -6.93
C ALA A 130 -14.92 -6.47 -6.81
N ARG A 131 -15.52 -7.21 -7.76
CA ARG A 131 -16.94 -7.60 -7.69
C ARG A 131 -17.27 -8.39 -6.42
N ARG A 132 -16.42 -9.35 -6.04
CA ARG A 132 -16.57 -10.09 -4.79
C ARG A 132 -16.46 -9.18 -3.57
N LEU A 133 -15.42 -8.35 -3.53
CA LEU A 133 -15.18 -7.42 -2.43
C LEU A 133 -16.37 -6.47 -2.20
N PHE A 134 -16.82 -5.79 -3.25
CA PHE A 134 -17.96 -4.88 -3.14
C PHE A 134 -19.28 -5.61 -2.82
N GLY A 135 -19.45 -6.85 -3.28
CA GLY A 135 -20.57 -7.70 -2.87
C GLY A 135 -20.59 -7.94 -1.36
N ILE A 136 -19.44 -8.23 -0.75
CA ILE A 136 -19.30 -8.40 0.71
C ILE A 136 -19.63 -7.10 1.44
N ILE A 137 -19.11 -5.96 0.97
CA ILE A 137 -19.39 -4.64 1.55
C ILE A 137 -20.89 -4.34 1.48
N GLN A 138 -21.54 -4.62 0.35
CA GLN A 138 -22.97 -4.40 0.17
C GLN A 138 -23.81 -5.26 1.11
N ILE A 139 -23.41 -6.50 1.38
CA ILE A 139 -24.06 -7.36 2.37
C ILE A 139 -23.98 -6.70 3.75
N GLY A 140 -22.79 -6.28 4.18
CA GLY A 140 -22.59 -5.60 5.46
C GLY A 140 -23.43 -4.32 5.60
N TYR A 141 -23.47 -3.50 4.54
CA TYR A 141 -24.27 -2.28 4.48
C TYR A 141 -25.78 -2.57 4.66
N LYS A 142 -26.33 -3.55 3.91
CA LYS A 142 -27.74 -3.95 4.02
C LYS A 142 -28.09 -4.56 5.39
N MET A 143 -27.15 -5.24 6.03
CA MET A 143 -27.35 -5.75 7.40
C MET A 143 -27.46 -4.62 8.43
N ASN A 144 -26.78 -3.50 8.19
CA ASN A 144 -26.84 -2.32 9.05
C ASN A 144 -28.16 -1.54 8.88
N GLU A 145 -28.68 -1.42 7.64
CA GLU A 145 -29.95 -0.72 7.36
C GLU A 145 -31.20 -1.41 7.92
N LYS A 146 -31.13 -2.71 8.23
CA LYS A 146 -32.26 -3.46 8.82
C LYS A 146 -32.40 -3.27 10.34
N LYS A 147 -31.48 -2.57 10.97
CA LYS A 147 -31.53 -2.22 12.40
C LYS A 147 -32.12 -0.83 12.56
#